data_AF-J5TWF8-F1
#
_entry.id   AF-J5TWF8-F1
#
_cell.length_a   1.000
_cell.length_b   1.000
_cell.length_c   1.000
_cell.angle_alpha   90.00
_cell.angle_beta   90.00
_cell.angle_gamma   90.00
#
_symmetry.space_group_name_H-M   'P 1'
#
loop_
_entity.id
_entity.type
_entity.pdbx_description
1 polymer ?
#
loop_
_entity_poly.entity_id
_entity_poly.type
_entity_poly.pdbx_seq_one_letter_code
_entity_poly.pdbx_strand_id
1 'polypeptide(L)'
;MMDKIINRYASYLLLLGALLCLSACHRSYEPLPRDERQISPEAGGRLHMNQAEIQSRANAYIRQLAFDLARQELELLSDKVVRDSLQSVLDKAEKFADAHLIYLYDSKHRKRYLNGKKRIAYFLEHGYLSSYEDDPSLVLLTLEDGNYSQPEGMDYVPRDMSELYNLSAYPQTTSLEISAGQLERLDLRGLKDLRRLQIKGAKDGLIVDATDCAKLREIQVTGTPNLTIRQHPESRFKLIVSKSYFSSLSSLGVEQATSLYLEDVRLRDIDLLGKVSPSITSLSITVEAGDVYGADGLRYRPLPFDNTFITQLSNQLPQLQRLQVTFAERQDFDRASFDKLKLPALQELSIGIRPKKGAVARSSWGRNVHFSLSGCPALKKVELLHLYAPEIDLSPLNSSTTPQLQQVLFSGATETLTAPSLSHTFAFDVEVEEVGQINVPLSAKKKGNLTLRNYNSRALVHTSLDHEYLRSQFASVYGLAVSLPPSKYLPHPDEREIWFVFNILDFSGEQWRGFKGLVYFQGLVGPASRTIPIDYLDFGHLTKANINASSITVNPGCVVKNAPEGLRIYYASAGQQE
;
A
#
# COMPACT_ATOMS: atom_id res chain seq x y z
N MET A 1 16.38 65.12 3.27
CA MET A 1 16.20 64.52 1.93
C MET A 1 17.55 64.16 1.31
N MET A 2 18.42 63.46 2.06
CA MET A 2 19.73 63.01 1.57
C MET A 2 20.15 61.61 2.08
N ASP A 3 19.45 61.02 3.06
CA ASP A 3 19.79 59.67 3.57
C ASP A 3 19.07 58.49 2.89
N LYS A 4 18.26 58.73 1.86
CA LYS A 4 17.59 57.64 1.10
C LYS A 4 18.25 57.29 -0.24
N ILE A 5 19.34 57.97 -0.62
CA ILE A 5 20.02 57.72 -1.90
C ILE A 5 21.27 56.82 -1.72
N ILE A 6 21.89 56.81 -0.54
CA ILE A 6 23.12 56.02 -0.30
C ILE A 6 22.83 54.52 -0.16
N ASN A 7 21.65 54.13 0.34
CA ASN A 7 21.32 52.71 0.57
C ASN A 7 20.91 51.93 -0.69
N ARG A 8 20.61 52.62 -1.80
CA ARG A 8 20.35 51.96 -3.10
C ARG A 8 21.62 51.59 -3.87
N TYR A 9 22.72 52.35 -3.68
CA TYR A 9 23.99 52.06 -4.34
C TYR A 9 24.75 50.90 -3.66
N ALA A 10 24.67 50.78 -2.33
CA ALA A 10 25.24 49.63 -1.62
C ALA A 10 24.52 48.31 -1.97
N SER A 11 23.21 48.36 -2.18
CA SER A 11 22.41 47.20 -2.60
C SER A 11 22.68 46.80 -4.06
N TYR A 12 22.97 47.77 -4.95
CA TYR A 12 23.34 47.48 -6.34
C TYR A 12 24.77 46.94 -6.49
N LEU A 13 25.73 47.40 -5.67
CA LEU A 13 27.10 46.89 -5.64
C LEU A 13 27.19 45.48 -5.03
N LEU A 14 26.36 45.15 -4.02
CA LEU A 14 26.23 43.79 -3.50
C LEU A 14 25.52 42.84 -4.48
N LEU A 15 24.56 43.34 -5.27
CA LEU A 15 23.96 42.56 -6.37
C LEU A 15 24.95 42.31 -7.52
N LEU A 16 25.80 43.28 -7.87
CA LEU A 16 26.83 43.11 -8.91
C LEU A 16 27.97 42.18 -8.47
N GLY A 17 28.37 42.21 -7.19
CA GLY A 17 29.34 41.26 -6.64
C GLY A 17 28.82 39.82 -6.58
N ALA A 18 27.53 39.64 -6.27
CA ALA A 18 26.89 38.31 -6.28
C ALA A 18 26.66 37.77 -7.70
N LEU A 19 26.34 38.63 -8.68
CA LEU A 19 26.22 38.25 -10.10
C LEU A 19 27.58 37.89 -10.75
N LEU A 20 28.68 38.49 -10.29
CA LEU A 20 30.03 38.12 -10.75
C LEU A 20 30.59 36.86 -10.08
N CYS A 21 30.13 36.48 -8.89
CA CYS A 21 30.50 35.20 -8.26
C CYS A 21 29.63 34.02 -8.74
N LEU A 22 28.43 34.27 -9.28
CA LEU A 22 27.56 33.26 -9.89
C LEU A 22 27.90 32.90 -11.34
N SER A 23 28.84 33.62 -11.97
CA SER A 23 29.33 33.33 -13.33
C SER A 23 30.60 32.44 -13.37
N ALA A 24 31.13 32.02 -12.21
CA ALA A 24 32.34 31.18 -12.13
C ALA A 24 32.09 29.69 -11.86
N CYS A 25 30.84 29.22 -11.79
CA CYS A 25 30.51 27.80 -11.73
C CYS A 25 29.29 27.47 -12.61
N HIS A 26 29.22 28.04 -13.81
CA HIS A 26 28.55 27.35 -14.89
C HIS A 26 29.51 26.25 -15.37
N ARG A 27 29.26 25.01 -14.95
CA ARG A 27 29.64 23.85 -15.75
C ARG A 27 29.02 24.10 -17.11
N SER A 28 29.84 24.51 -18.07
CA SER A 28 29.48 24.48 -19.48
C SER A 28 29.17 23.04 -19.83
N TYR A 29 27.90 22.66 -19.74
CA TYR A 29 27.37 21.63 -20.61
C TYR A 29 27.57 22.19 -22.01
N GLU A 30 28.61 21.73 -22.70
CA GLU A 30 28.61 21.81 -24.15
C GLU A 30 27.33 21.11 -24.61
N PRO A 31 26.42 21.83 -25.29
CA PRO A 31 25.35 21.15 -25.99
C PRO A 31 26.01 20.19 -26.99
N LEU A 32 25.41 19.01 -27.19
CA LEU A 32 25.70 18.23 -28.40
C LEU A 32 25.66 19.19 -29.60
N PRO A 33 26.64 19.16 -30.52
CA PRO A 33 26.59 20.02 -31.70
C PRO A 33 25.31 19.70 -32.48
N ARG A 34 24.28 20.54 -32.33
CA ARG A 34 23.12 20.58 -33.21
C ARG A 34 23.46 21.52 -34.35
N ASP A 35 24.29 21.05 -35.27
CA ASP A 35 24.48 21.67 -36.56
C ASP A 35 24.16 20.62 -37.62
N GLU A 36 22.86 20.38 -37.86
CA GLU A 36 22.40 20.04 -39.21
C GLU A 36 22.67 21.27 -40.08
N ARG A 37 23.92 21.44 -40.53
CA ARG A 37 24.22 22.41 -41.58
C ARG A 37 23.63 21.87 -42.88
N GLN A 38 22.48 22.44 -43.23
CA GLN A 38 21.89 22.35 -44.57
C GLN A 38 22.98 22.61 -45.62
N ILE A 39 23.15 21.64 -46.51
CA ILE A 39 24.02 21.71 -47.67
C ILE A 39 23.35 22.66 -48.68
N SER A 40 23.95 23.82 -48.95
CA SER A 40 23.69 24.57 -50.17
C SER A 40 24.54 23.98 -51.30
N PRO A 41 23.95 23.49 -52.41
CA PRO A 41 24.66 22.74 -53.45
C PRO A 41 25.39 23.64 -54.46
N GLU A 42 25.99 24.76 -54.05
CA GLU A 42 26.65 25.70 -54.97
C GLU A 42 28.11 26.06 -54.64
N ALA A 43 28.75 25.40 -53.66
CA ALA A 43 30.19 25.52 -53.48
C ALA A 43 30.81 24.14 -53.17
N GLY A 44 31.46 23.55 -54.18
CA GLY A 44 32.15 22.25 -54.11
C GLY A 44 33.42 22.25 -53.25
N GLY A 45 33.34 22.69 -51.99
CA GLY A 45 34.38 22.52 -50.99
C GLY A 45 33.89 21.58 -49.90
N ARG A 46 34.41 20.35 -49.85
CA ARG A 46 34.31 19.52 -48.63
C ARG A 46 34.94 20.34 -47.51
N LEU A 47 34.17 20.70 -46.48
CA LEU A 47 34.73 21.20 -45.22
C LEU A 47 35.61 20.08 -44.66
N HIS A 48 36.91 20.13 -44.94
CA HIS A 48 37.89 19.27 -44.32
C HIS A 48 37.96 19.65 -42.84
N MET A 49 37.29 18.87 -41.98
CA MET A 49 37.48 18.99 -40.54
C MET A 49 38.95 18.75 -40.20
N ASN A 50 39.50 19.60 -39.33
CA ASN A 50 40.88 19.51 -38.90
C ASN A 50 41.10 18.22 -38.08
N GLN A 51 42.21 17.51 -38.32
CA GLN A 51 42.53 16.24 -37.63
C GLN A 51 42.59 16.40 -36.10
N ALA A 52 43.08 17.54 -35.60
CA ALA A 52 43.09 17.86 -34.17
C ALA A 52 41.67 18.00 -33.59
N GLU A 53 40.73 18.50 -34.40
CA GLU A 53 39.32 18.66 -33.99
C GLU A 53 38.61 17.31 -33.95
N ILE A 54 38.86 16.43 -34.93
CA ILE A 54 38.34 15.06 -34.95
C ILE A 54 38.86 14.26 -33.73
N GLN A 55 40.15 14.38 -33.41
CA GLN A 55 40.74 13.75 -32.22
C GLN A 55 40.12 14.27 -30.92
N SER A 56 39.90 15.59 -30.81
CA SER A 56 39.26 16.19 -29.63
C SER A 56 37.82 15.69 -29.45
N ARG A 57 37.04 15.61 -30.54
CA ARG A 57 35.67 15.10 -30.54
C ARG A 57 35.61 13.62 -30.17
N ALA A 58 36.48 12.78 -30.74
CA ALA A 58 36.54 11.36 -30.39
C ALA A 58 36.82 11.16 -28.89
N ASN A 59 37.77 11.90 -28.31
CA ASN A 59 38.05 11.86 -26.87
C ASN A 59 36.88 12.37 -26.02
N ALA A 60 36.20 13.43 -26.46
CA ALA A 60 35.01 13.94 -25.79
C ALA A 60 33.89 12.89 -25.80
N TYR A 61 33.65 12.21 -26.93
CA TYR A 61 32.66 11.15 -27.03
C TYR A 61 32.98 9.94 -26.15
N ILE A 62 34.25 9.52 -26.06
CA ILE A 62 34.69 8.47 -25.12
C ILE A 62 34.36 8.87 -23.66
N ARG A 63 34.70 10.10 -23.25
CA ARG A 63 34.41 10.62 -21.90
C ARG A 63 32.91 10.78 -21.63
N GLN A 64 32.13 10.99 -22.69
CA GLN A 64 30.66 11.10 -22.62
C GLN A 64 29.94 9.75 -22.71
N LEU A 65 30.67 8.62 -22.82
CA LEU A 65 30.13 7.26 -23.00
C LEU A 65 29.37 7.08 -24.33
N ALA A 66 29.69 7.89 -25.35
CA ALA A 66 29.12 7.84 -26.68
C ALA A 66 30.05 7.08 -27.65
N PHE A 67 30.35 5.80 -27.34
CA PHE A 67 31.37 5.02 -28.07
C PHE A 67 31.06 4.86 -29.56
N ASP A 68 29.79 4.73 -29.95
CA ASP A 68 29.41 4.64 -31.37
C ASP A 68 29.79 5.91 -32.15
N LEU A 69 29.57 7.10 -31.57
CA LEU A 69 29.99 8.38 -32.16
C LEU A 69 31.50 8.52 -32.16
N ALA A 70 32.17 8.05 -31.10
CA ALA A 70 33.63 8.04 -31.05
C ALA A 70 34.23 7.18 -32.17
N ARG A 71 33.69 5.98 -32.45
CA ARG A 71 34.13 5.14 -33.57
C ARG A 71 33.94 5.83 -34.92
N GLN A 72 32.79 6.46 -35.14
CA GLN A 72 32.51 7.21 -36.38
C GLN A 72 33.53 8.33 -36.62
N GLU A 73 33.90 9.08 -35.58
CA GLU A 73 34.94 10.12 -35.69
C GLU A 73 36.33 9.53 -35.96
N LEU A 74 36.68 8.38 -35.36
CA LEU A 74 37.97 7.72 -35.60
C LEU A 74 38.16 7.25 -37.05
N GLU A 75 37.08 6.84 -37.73
CA GLU A 75 37.12 6.47 -39.15
C GLU A 75 37.52 7.64 -40.07
N LEU A 76 37.28 8.88 -39.64
CA LEU A 76 37.59 10.11 -40.39
C LEU A 76 39.04 10.58 -40.22
N LEU A 77 39.79 10.01 -39.26
CA LEU A 77 41.20 10.34 -39.06
C LEU A 77 42.05 9.75 -40.18
N SER A 78 42.94 10.53 -40.79
CA SER A 78 43.84 10.06 -41.85
C SER A 78 45.16 9.50 -41.30
N ASP A 79 45.61 9.98 -40.13
CA ASP A 79 46.82 9.49 -39.45
C ASP A 79 46.57 8.13 -38.78
N LYS A 80 47.25 7.11 -39.27
CA LYS A 80 47.11 5.73 -38.79
C LYS A 80 47.60 5.56 -37.36
N VAL A 81 48.70 6.19 -36.97
CA VAL A 81 49.29 6.00 -35.63
C VAL A 81 48.38 6.60 -34.57
N VAL A 82 47.85 7.80 -34.84
CA VAL A 82 46.90 8.49 -33.94
C VAL A 82 45.58 7.71 -33.87
N ARG A 83 45.08 7.22 -34.99
CA ARG A 83 43.86 6.39 -35.05
C ARG A 83 44.00 5.12 -34.22
N ASP A 84 45.08 4.35 -34.42
CA ASP A 84 45.33 3.08 -33.71
C ASP A 84 45.46 3.30 -32.19
N SER A 85 46.13 4.39 -31.78
CA SER A 85 46.25 4.74 -30.36
C SER A 85 44.91 5.09 -29.72
N LEU A 86 44.08 5.90 -30.38
CA LEU A 86 42.76 6.26 -29.84
C LEU A 86 41.78 5.09 -29.87
N GLN A 87 41.87 4.22 -30.88
CA GLN A 87 41.10 2.98 -30.92
C GLN A 87 41.43 2.11 -29.69
N SER A 88 42.71 1.96 -29.33
CA SER A 88 43.09 1.23 -28.11
C SER A 88 42.51 1.84 -26.83
N VAL A 89 42.44 3.18 -26.74
CA VAL A 89 41.81 3.87 -25.60
C VAL A 89 40.30 3.63 -25.58
N LEU A 90 39.63 3.73 -26.74
CA LEU A 90 38.21 3.44 -26.89
C LEU A 90 37.89 2.01 -26.45
N ASP A 91 38.63 1.02 -26.94
CA ASP A 91 38.40 -0.39 -26.64
C ASP A 91 38.57 -0.68 -25.13
N LYS A 92 39.57 -0.07 -24.49
CA LYS A 92 39.77 -0.17 -23.03
C LYS A 92 38.65 0.50 -22.25
N ALA A 93 38.22 1.69 -22.69
CA ALA A 93 37.17 2.48 -22.06
C ALA A 93 35.81 1.76 -22.14
N GLU A 94 35.50 1.18 -23.30
CA GLU A 94 34.27 0.41 -23.51
C GLU A 94 34.28 -0.90 -22.73
N LYS A 95 35.39 -1.66 -22.75
CA LYS A 95 35.52 -2.88 -21.94
C LYS A 95 35.34 -2.59 -20.44
N PHE A 96 35.85 -1.45 -19.97
CA PHE A 96 35.64 -0.99 -18.60
C PHE A 96 34.16 -0.66 -18.35
N ALA A 97 33.53 0.10 -19.25
CA ALA A 97 32.12 0.48 -19.12
C ALA A 97 31.21 -0.76 -19.08
N ASP A 98 31.47 -1.75 -19.92
CA ASP A 98 30.73 -3.02 -19.98
C ASP A 98 30.82 -3.82 -18.68
N ALA A 99 31.99 -3.80 -18.03
CA ALA A 99 32.23 -4.53 -16.81
C ALA A 99 31.66 -3.81 -15.57
N HIS A 100 31.70 -2.47 -15.53
CA HIS A 100 31.56 -1.72 -14.28
C HIS A 100 30.42 -0.69 -14.27
N LEU A 101 29.78 -0.43 -15.39
CA LEU A 101 28.67 0.53 -15.49
C LEU A 101 27.37 -0.17 -15.84
N ILE A 102 26.27 0.38 -15.33
CA ILE A 102 24.93 0.03 -15.79
C ILE A 102 24.78 0.48 -17.24
N TYR A 103 24.22 -0.39 -18.08
CA TYR A 103 23.90 -0.06 -19.46
C TYR A 103 22.51 -0.55 -19.87
N LEU A 104 22.01 0.12 -20.89
CA LEU A 104 20.67 0.02 -21.42
C LEU A 104 20.74 -0.23 -22.93
N TYR A 105 19.73 -0.93 -23.45
CA TYR A 105 19.47 -0.97 -24.89
C TYR A 105 18.11 -0.38 -25.21
N ASP A 106 18.04 0.38 -26.31
CA ASP A 106 16.77 0.74 -26.92
C ASP A 106 16.21 -0.39 -27.80
N SER A 107 15.01 -0.19 -28.33
CA SER A 107 14.35 -1.17 -29.23
C SER A 107 15.09 -1.42 -30.54
N LYS A 108 16.09 -0.59 -30.90
CA LYS A 108 16.98 -0.77 -32.05
C LYS A 108 18.34 -1.38 -31.65
N HIS A 109 18.46 -1.86 -30.42
CA HIS A 109 19.69 -2.40 -29.83
C HIS A 109 20.86 -1.40 -29.82
N ARG A 110 20.57 -0.10 -29.70
CA ARG A 110 21.61 0.91 -29.45
C ARG A 110 21.90 0.98 -27.96
N LYS A 111 23.18 0.84 -27.61
CA LYS A 111 23.64 0.79 -26.22
C LYS A 111 23.80 2.21 -25.65
N ARG A 112 23.36 2.41 -24.41
CA ARG A 112 23.65 3.62 -23.62
C ARG A 112 24.07 3.25 -22.21
N TYR A 113 24.88 4.07 -21.57
CA TYR A 113 25.33 3.85 -20.20
C TYR A 113 24.66 4.84 -19.25
N LEU A 114 24.30 4.37 -18.05
CA LEU A 114 23.76 5.21 -16.99
C LEU A 114 24.87 5.69 -16.06
N ASN A 115 24.86 6.98 -15.74
CA ASN A 115 25.61 7.62 -14.66
C ASN A 115 27.06 7.16 -14.42
N GLY A 116 27.82 6.95 -15.50
CA GLY A 116 29.22 6.50 -15.43
C GLY A 116 30.28 7.50 -15.88
N LYS A 117 29.91 8.74 -16.24
CA LYS A 117 30.83 9.73 -16.83
C LYS A 117 32.01 10.07 -15.91
N LYS A 118 31.77 10.19 -14.59
CA LYS A 118 32.83 10.42 -13.60
C LYS A 118 33.75 9.21 -13.46
N ARG A 119 33.17 8.02 -13.37
CA ARG A 119 33.90 6.75 -13.26
C ARG A 119 34.81 6.50 -14.45
N ILE A 120 34.32 6.73 -15.67
CA ILE A 120 35.15 6.55 -16.86
C ILE A 120 36.22 7.63 -17.00
N ALA A 121 35.93 8.88 -16.63
CA ALA A 121 36.94 9.94 -16.60
C ALA A 121 38.06 9.61 -15.60
N TYR A 122 37.70 9.15 -14.40
CA TYR A 122 38.66 8.72 -13.39
C TYR A 122 39.51 7.53 -13.86
N PHE A 123 38.86 6.50 -14.42
CA PHE A 123 39.56 5.34 -14.97
C PHE A 123 40.53 5.70 -16.08
N LEU A 124 40.13 6.58 -17.01
CA LEU A 124 41.00 7.04 -18.10
C LEU A 124 42.21 7.84 -17.60
N GLU A 125 42.07 8.53 -16.46
CA GLU A 125 43.15 9.33 -15.86
C GLU A 125 44.09 8.49 -14.98
N HIS A 126 43.56 7.52 -14.22
CA HIS A 126 44.31 6.81 -13.16
C HIS A 126 44.57 5.32 -13.46
N GLY A 127 43.81 4.71 -14.37
CA GLY A 127 43.92 3.29 -14.73
C GLY A 127 43.28 2.30 -13.74
N TYR A 128 42.57 2.77 -12.70
CA TYR A 128 41.87 1.94 -11.71
C TYR A 128 40.59 2.63 -11.19
N LEU A 129 39.79 1.92 -10.38
CA LEU A 129 38.56 2.42 -9.74
C LEU A 129 38.84 2.98 -8.34
N SER A 130 38.30 4.16 -8.02
CA SER A 130 38.30 4.68 -6.64
C SER A 130 37.14 4.09 -5.84
N SER A 131 37.41 3.61 -4.63
CA SER A 131 36.40 3.06 -3.70
C SER A 131 35.52 4.11 -3.01
N TYR A 132 35.72 5.40 -3.30
CA TYR A 132 35.06 6.52 -2.62
C TYR A 132 33.76 7.01 -3.30
N GLU A 133 33.31 6.39 -4.40
CA GLU A 133 32.14 6.84 -5.18
C GLU A 133 30.93 5.87 -5.16
N ASP A 134 30.94 4.83 -4.32
CA ASP A 134 29.78 3.96 -4.14
C ASP A 134 28.95 4.45 -2.95
N ASP A 135 27.92 5.26 -3.21
CA ASP A 135 26.83 5.43 -2.24
C ASP A 135 26.00 4.13 -2.27
N PRO A 136 25.98 3.34 -1.19
CA PRO A 136 25.35 2.01 -1.17
C PRO A 136 23.82 2.06 -1.10
N SER A 137 23.21 3.24 -1.20
CA SER A 137 21.76 3.41 -1.02
C SER A 137 20.94 2.99 -2.24
N LEU A 138 19.89 2.21 -1.97
CA LEU A 138 18.67 2.02 -2.76
C LEU A 138 18.73 2.57 -4.21
N VAL A 139 19.00 1.70 -5.18
CA VAL A 139 18.89 2.06 -6.60
C VAL A 139 17.39 2.15 -6.95
N LEU A 140 16.88 3.38 -7.00
CA LEU A 140 15.53 3.69 -7.48
C LEU A 140 15.61 4.01 -8.96
N LEU A 141 15.11 3.10 -9.80
CA LEU A 141 15.07 3.29 -11.25
C LEU A 141 13.66 3.69 -11.66
N THR A 142 13.49 4.99 -11.88
CA THR A 142 12.21 5.57 -12.29
C THR A 142 12.28 5.96 -13.76
N LEU A 143 11.19 5.77 -14.52
CA LEU A 143 11.03 6.40 -15.83
C LEU A 143 10.88 7.91 -15.71
N GLU A 144 11.50 8.65 -16.62
CA GLU A 144 11.14 10.06 -16.81
C GLU A 144 9.79 10.20 -17.52
N ASP A 145 8.92 11.05 -16.95
CA ASP A 145 7.75 11.60 -17.61
C ASP A 145 7.93 13.09 -17.98
N GLY A 146 9.05 13.44 -18.63
CA GLY A 146 9.30 14.80 -19.13
C GLY A 146 9.70 15.83 -18.05
N ASN A 147 10.55 16.77 -18.46
CA ASN A 147 11.15 17.91 -17.73
C ASN A 147 10.49 18.30 -16.39
N TYR A 148 10.91 17.66 -15.30
CA TYR A 148 10.81 18.22 -13.94
C TYR A 148 12.11 17.98 -13.19
N SER A 149 12.41 18.88 -12.26
CA SER A 149 13.65 19.00 -11.50
C SER A 149 14.09 17.70 -10.83
N GLN A 150 15.37 17.40 -11.03
CA GLN A 150 16.11 16.25 -10.54
C GLN A 150 16.21 16.26 -9.00
N PRO A 151 15.62 15.29 -8.27
CA PRO A 151 16.08 15.00 -6.92
C PRO A 151 17.48 14.38 -6.99
N GLU A 152 18.42 14.89 -6.18
CA GLU A 152 19.78 14.34 -6.08
C GLU A 152 19.73 12.87 -5.65
N GLY A 153 20.49 12.00 -6.33
CA GLY A 153 20.70 10.58 -5.95
C GLY A 153 19.83 9.54 -6.66
N MET A 154 19.01 9.91 -7.66
CA MET A 154 18.14 8.98 -8.39
C MET A 154 18.70 8.66 -9.79
N ASP A 155 18.82 7.37 -10.12
CA ASP A 155 19.20 6.90 -11.46
C ASP A 155 17.92 6.70 -12.31
N TYR A 156 17.88 7.23 -13.54
CA TYR A 156 16.67 7.21 -14.37
C TYR A 156 16.85 6.34 -15.61
N VAL A 157 15.81 5.59 -15.98
CA VAL A 157 15.77 4.82 -17.23
C VAL A 157 14.99 5.63 -18.28
N PRO A 158 15.62 6.04 -19.40
CA PRO A 158 14.93 6.72 -20.48
C PRO A 158 13.74 5.92 -21.03
N ARG A 159 12.66 6.60 -21.42
CA ARG A 159 11.44 5.94 -21.92
C ARG A 159 11.66 5.07 -23.15
N ASP A 160 12.65 5.37 -24.00
CA ASP A 160 12.95 4.63 -25.23
C ASP A 160 13.70 3.31 -24.99
N MET A 161 14.06 3.01 -23.73
CA MET A 161 14.89 1.87 -23.37
C MET A 161 14.04 0.64 -23.05
N SER A 162 14.45 -0.49 -23.62
CA SER A 162 13.76 -1.77 -23.51
C SER A 162 14.52 -2.80 -22.69
N GLU A 163 15.84 -2.65 -22.49
CA GLU A 163 16.62 -3.61 -21.72
C GLU A 163 17.57 -2.93 -20.75
N LEU A 164 17.74 -3.50 -19.56
CA LEU A 164 18.60 -3.00 -18.49
C LEU A 164 19.51 -4.11 -17.96
N TYR A 165 20.82 -3.82 -17.92
CA TYR A 165 21.86 -4.77 -17.54
C TYR A 165 22.87 -4.21 -16.55
N ASN A 166 23.65 -5.13 -15.98
CA ASN A 166 24.80 -4.86 -15.12
C ASN A 166 24.49 -4.07 -13.85
N LEU A 167 23.33 -4.35 -13.23
CA LEU A 167 23.03 -3.84 -11.89
C LEU A 167 24.00 -4.39 -10.83
N SER A 168 24.76 -5.44 -11.16
CA SER A 168 25.87 -5.96 -10.33
C SER A 168 26.92 -4.92 -9.94
N ALA A 169 26.97 -3.77 -10.63
CA ALA A 169 27.76 -2.61 -10.25
C ALA A 169 27.41 -2.05 -8.86
N TYR A 170 26.23 -2.41 -8.32
CA TYR A 170 25.76 -2.04 -6.98
C TYR A 170 25.51 -3.30 -6.14
N PRO A 171 26.56 -4.08 -5.80
CA PRO A 171 26.42 -5.43 -5.25
C PRO A 171 25.80 -5.45 -3.84
N GLN A 172 25.85 -4.32 -3.11
CA GLN A 172 25.28 -4.18 -1.77
C GLN A 172 23.78 -3.85 -1.78
N THR A 173 23.15 -3.76 -2.95
CA THR A 173 21.73 -3.41 -3.08
C THR A 173 20.85 -4.46 -2.40
N THR A 174 20.13 -4.06 -1.34
CA THR A 174 19.20 -4.93 -0.61
C THR A 174 17.74 -4.77 -1.04
N SER A 175 17.40 -3.67 -1.71
CA SER A 175 16.05 -3.37 -2.19
C SER A 175 16.14 -2.66 -3.52
N LEU A 176 15.31 -3.07 -4.48
CA LEU A 176 15.24 -2.50 -5.82
C LEU A 176 13.79 -2.20 -6.17
N GLU A 177 13.52 -0.95 -6.54
CA GLU A 177 12.23 -0.54 -7.08
C GLU A 177 12.41 -0.02 -8.50
N ILE A 178 11.63 -0.58 -9.42
CA ILE A 178 11.64 -0.27 -10.84
C ILE A 178 10.24 0.13 -11.27
N SER A 179 10.14 1.30 -11.88
CA SER A 179 8.93 1.74 -12.57
C SER A 179 9.31 1.98 -14.02
N ALA A 180 9.11 0.99 -14.92
CA ALA A 180 9.67 0.98 -16.28
C ALA A 180 8.74 0.38 -17.36
N GLY A 181 7.80 1.19 -17.85
CA GLY A 181 6.76 0.87 -18.84
C GLY A 181 7.19 0.44 -20.24
N GLN A 182 8.46 0.59 -20.64
CA GLN A 182 8.96 0.04 -21.91
C GLN A 182 9.95 -1.11 -21.72
N LEU A 183 10.26 -1.47 -20.47
CA LEU A 183 11.25 -2.49 -20.17
C LEU A 183 10.73 -3.89 -20.52
N GLU A 184 11.47 -4.58 -21.38
CA GLU A 184 11.27 -5.96 -21.81
C GLU A 184 12.20 -6.94 -21.09
N ARG A 185 13.40 -6.49 -20.69
CA ARG A 185 14.40 -7.32 -20.00
C ARG A 185 15.09 -6.59 -18.85
N LEU A 186 15.21 -7.29 -17.73
CA LEU A 186 15.88 -6.82 -16.53
C LEU A 186 16.84 -7.90 -16.02
N ASP A 187 18.13 -7.59 -16.00
CA ASP A 187 19.16 -8.49 -15.48
C ASP A 187 19.57 -8.10 -14.05
N LEU A 188 19.21 -8.94 -13.08
CA LEU A 188 19.55 -8.78 -11.65
C LEU A 188 20.70 -9.68 -11.22
N ARG A 189 21.36 -10.38 -12.16
CA ARG A 189 22.52 -11.23 -11.81
C ARG A 189 23.61 -10.41 -11.14
N GLY A 190 24.29 -11.02 -10.19
CA GLY A 190 25.25 -10.35 -9.31
C GLY A 190 24.67 -9.60 -8.10
N LEU A 191 23.36 -9.32 -8.03
CA LEU A 191 22.73 -8.70 -6.84
C LEU A 191 22.47 -9.72 -5.71
N LYS A 192 23.55 -10.27 -5.15
CA LYS A 192 23.50 -11.37 -4.16
C LYS A 192 22.84 -11.00 -2.83
N ASP A 193 22.82 -9.71 -2.49
CA ASP A 193 22.24 -9.18 -1.25
C ASP A 193 20.80 -8.68 -1.40
N LEU A 194 20.21 -8.78 -2.60
CA LEU A 194 18.85 -8.31 -2.86
C LEU A 194 17.83 -9.11 -2.05
N ARG A 195 17.01 -8.40 -1.27
CA ARG A 195 15.96 -8.96 -0.41
C ARG A 195 14.55 -8.59 -0.88
N ARG A 196 14.39 -7.43 -1.51
CA ARG A 196 13.09 -6.92 -1.98
C ARG A 196 13.18 -6.44 -3.42
N LEU A 197 12.26 -6.88 -4.24
CA LEU A 197 12.08 -6.44 -5.62
C LEU A 197 10.67 -5.88 -5.81
N GLN A 198 10.57 -4.64 -6.25
CA GLN A 198 9.29 -3.99 -6.57
C GLN A 198 9.29 -3.55 -8.04
N ILE A 199 8.28 -3.99 -8.79
CA ILE A 199 8.12 -3.68 -10.21
C ILE A 199 6.74 -3.06 -10.41
N LYS A 200 6.72 -1.87 -11.01
CA LYS A 200 5.50 -1.08 -11.26
C LYS A 200 5.37 -0.73 -12.74
N GLY A 201 4.20 -0.97 -13.29
CA GLY A 201 3.78 -0.44 -14.58
C GLY A 201 4.70 -0.81 -15.74
N ALA A 202 5.36 -1.98 -15.71
CA ALA A 202 6.27 -2.39 -16.77
C ALA A 202 5.54 -3.00 -17.98
N LYS A 203 6.26 -3.14 -19.10
CA LYS A 203 5.70 -3.65 -20.35
C LYS A 203 5.19 -5.09 -20.19
N ASP A 204 4.13 -5.41 -20.91
CA ASP A 204 3.60 -6.78 -21.00
C ASP A 204 4.69 -7.74 -21.48
N GLY A 205 4.95 -8.80 -20.70
CA GLY A 205 5.94 -9.82 -21.03
C GLY A 205 7.37 -9.53 -20.56
N LEU A 206 7.59 -8.57 -19.65
CA LEU A 206 8.90 -8.32 -19.04
C LEU A 206 9.51 -9.62 -18.50
N ILE A 207 10.79 -9.85 -18.81
CA ILE A 207 11.60 -10.95 -18.29
C ILE A 207 12.62 -10.41 -17.29
N VAL A 208 12.58 -10.93 -16.07
CA VAL A 208 13.52 -10.62 -14.99
C VAL A 208 14.41 -11.82 -14.73
N ASP A 209 15.72 -11.64 -14.79
CA ASP A 209 16.70 -12.66 -14.42
C ASP A 209 17.23 -12.41 -13.01
N ALA A 210 16.68 -13.14 -12.03
CA ALA A 210 17.04 -13.08 -10.62
C ALA A 210 17.75 -14.36 -10.15
N THR A 211 18.43 -15.04 -11.07
CA THR A 211 19.04 -16.37 -10.82
C THR A 211 20.15 -16.36 -9.78
N ASP A 212 20.82 -15.23 -9.53
CA ASP A 212 21.84 -15.07 -8.48
C ASP A 212 21.28 -14.49 -7.15
N CYS A 213 19.99 -14.16 -7.10
CA CYS A 213 19.36 -13.44 -5.97
C CYS A 213 18.88 -14.41 -4.87
N ALA A 214 19.79 -15.19 -4.27
CA ALA A 214 19.43 -16.21 -3.27
C ALA A 214 18.73 -15.65 -2.01
N LYS A 215 18.99 -14.38 -1.66
CA LYS A 215 18.44 -13.71 -0.47
C LYS A 215 17.10 -13.02 -0.71
N LEU A 216 16.50 -13.14 -1.90
CA LEU A 216 15.23 -12.51 -2.23
C LEU A 216 14.10 -13.06 -1.34
N ARG A 217 13.41 -12.18 -0.61
CA ARG A 217 12.34 -12.50 0.35
C ARG A 217 10.99 -11.87 0.04
N GLU A 218 10.95 -10.80 -0.74
CA GLU A 218 9.69 -10.18 -1.16
C GLU A 218 9.76 -9.74 -2.63
N ILE A 219 8.71 -10.09 -3.37
CA ILE A 219 8.48 -9.64 -4.74
C ILE A 219 7.12 -8.95 -4.77
N GLN A 220 7.10 -7.69 -5.19
CA GLN A 220 5.89 -6.90 -5.37
C GLN A 220 5.75 -6.47 -6.82
N VAL A 221 4.62 -6.81 -7.43
CA VAL A 221 4.30 -6.52 -8.83
C VAL A 221 3.00 -5.75 -8.89
N THR A 222 3.02 -4.61 -9.58
CA THR A 222 1.82 -3.79 -9.80
C THR A 222 1.74 -3.38 -11.26
N GLY A 223 0.60 -3.61 -11.91
CA GLY A 223 0.38 -3.15 -13.29
C GLY A 223 1.41 -3.68 -14.30
N THR A 224 1.92 -4.90 -14.12
CA THR A 224 2.95 -5.50 -15.00
C THR A 224 2.47 -6.87 -15.50
N PRO A 225 1.76 -6.91 -16.63
CA PRO A 225 1.16 -8.13 -17.16
C PRO A 225 2.20 -9.13 -17.70
N ASN A 226 1.88 -10.42 -17.63
CA ASN A 226 2.70 -11.56 -18.10
C ASN A 226 4.19 -11.51 -17.72
N LEU A 227 4.53 -10.89 -16.58
CA LEU A 227 5.88 -10.90 -16.03
C LEU A 227 6.40 -12.33 -15.87
N THR A 228 7.65 -12.53 -16.26
CA THR A 228 8.40 -13.77 -16.04
C THR A 228 9.61 -13.48 -15.17
N ILE A 229 9.78 -14.22 -14.08
CA ILE A 229 10.91 -14.11 -13.17
C ILE A 229 11.66 -15.44 -13.15
N ARG A 230 12.91 -15.44 -13.59
CA ARG A 230 13.83 -16.57 -13.42
C ARG A 230 14.42 -16.48 -12.03
N GLN A 231 14.01 -17.37 -11.13
CA GLN A 231 14.35 -17.29 -9.72
C GLN A 231 15.54 -18.18 -9.36
N HIS A 232 16.30 -17.77 -8.36
CA HIS A 232 17.28 -18.64 -7.72
C HIS A 232 16.56 -19.86 -7.10
N PRO A 233 17.04 -21.12 -7.29
CA PRO A 233 16.34 -22.34 -6.85
C PRO A 233 16.01 -22.41 -5.35
N GLU A 234 16.89 -21.84 -4.53
CA GLU A 234 16.75 -21.81 -3.06
C GLU A 234 15.96 -20.59 -2.55
N SER A 235 15.51 -19.70 -3.44
CA SER A 235 14.78 -18.52 -3.02
C SER A 235 13.43 -18.90 -2.42
N ARG A 236 13.01 -18.19 -1.37
CA ARG A 236 11.72 -18.37 -0.71
C ARG A 236 11.23 -16.99 -0.32
N PHE A 237 10.06 -16.62 -0.83
CA PHE A 237 9.60 -15.23 -0.80
C PHE A 237 8.10 -15.09 -0.62
N LYS A 238 7.72 -13.92 -0.16
CA LYS A 238 6.36 -13.40 -0.22
C LYS A 238 6.12 -12.78 -1.59
N LEU A 239 5.05 -13.20 -2.27
CA LEU A 239 4.64 -12.66 -3.57
C LEU A 239 3.39 -11.80 -3.42
N ILE A 240 3.47 -10.56 -3.90
CA ILE A 240 2.35 -9.60 -3.92
C ILE A 240 2.14 -9.17 -5.37
N VAL A 241 0.95 -9.41 -5.90
CA VAL A 241 0.60 -9.07 -7.28
C VAL A 241 -0.68 -8.26 -7.28
N SER A 242 -0.66 -7.12 -7.95
CA SER A 242 -1.77 -6.17 -8.00
C SER A 242 -2.05 -5.65 -9.41
N LYS A 243 -3.33 -5.54 -9.77
CA LYS A 243 -3.79 -4.88 -11.02
C LYS A 243 -3.11 -5.42 -12.27
N SER A 244 -3.08 -6.73 -12.47
CA SER A 244 -2.30 -7.37 -13.55
C SER A 244 -2.98 -8.62 -14.09
N TYR A 245 -2.56 -9.09 -15.26
CA TYR A 245 -3.04 -10.35 -15.83
C TYR A 245 -1.88 -11.25 -16.24
N PHE A 246 -2.07 -12.56 -16.13
CA PHE A 246 -1.03 -13.56 -16.41
C PHE A 246 -1.60 -14.75 -17.17
N SER A 247 -0.83 -15.24 -18.13
CA SER A 247 -1.15 -16.49 -18.81
C SER A 247 -1.18 -17.64 -17.80
N SER A 248 -0.20 -17.67 -16.89
CA SER A 248 -0.17 -18.48 -15.68
C SER A 248 0.73 -17.82 -14.63
N LEU A 249 0.43 -18.00 -13.34
CA LEU A 249 1.30 -17.51 -12.26
C LEU A 249 2.60 -18.32 -12.09
N SER A 250 2.78 -19.45 -12.77
CA SER A 250 4.04 -20.20 -12.73
C SER A 250 5.23 -19.36 -13.20
N SER A 251 5.00 -18.40 -14.09
CA SER A 251 6.02 -17.44 -14.55
C SER A 251 6.57 -16.56 -13.42
N LEU A 252 5.87 -16.45 -12.29
CA LEU A 252 6.28 -15.70 -11.10
C LEU A 252 6.88 -16.59 -10.00
N GLY A 253 7.10 -17.88 -10.28
CA GLY A 253 7.69 -18.82 -9.32
C GLY A 253 6.85 -19.08 -8.08
N VAL A 254 5.51 -19.12 -8.22
CA VAL A 254 4.58 -19.41 -7.10
C VAL A 254 4.86 -20.72 -6.34
N GLU A 255 5.61 -21.65 -6.95
CA GLU A 255 6.09 -22.89 -6.33
C GLU A 255 7.08 -22.65 -5.18
N GLN A 256 7.76 -21.50 -5.17
CA GLN A 256 8.73 -21.08 -4.16
C GLN A 256 8.14 -20.05 -3.17
N ALA A 257 6.88 -19.66 -3.34
CA ALA A 257 6.25 -18.64 -2.51
C ALA A 257 5.89 -19.19 -1.11
N THR A 258 6.20 -18.42 -0.07
CA THR A 258 5.81 -18.69 1.33
C THR A 258 4.48 -18.04 1.69
N SER A 259 4.13 -16.96 0.98
CA SER A 259 2.89 -16.20 1.11
C SER A 259 2.50 -15.60 -0.24
N LEU A 260 1.20 -15.53 -0.53
CA LEU A 260 0.67 -15.08 -1.80
C LEU A 260 -0.47 -14.09 -1.61
N TYR A 261 -0.34 -12.91 -2.21
CA TYR A 261 -1.34 -11.85 -2.17
C TYR A 261 -1.69 -11.45 -3.61
N LEU A 262 -2.94 -11.68 -4.02
CA LEU A 262 -3.43 -11.42 -5.36
C LEU A 262 -4.59 -10.43 -5.28
N GLU A 263 -4.36 -9.20 -5.76
CA GLU A 263 -5.35 -8.12 -5.79
C GLU A 263 -5.62 -7.72 -7.24
N ASP A 264 -6.88 -7.76 -7.69
CA ASP A 264 -7.22 -7.39 -9.07
C ASP A 264 -6.37 -8.15 -10.12
N VAL A 265 -6.26 -9.47 -9.93
CA VAL A 265 -5.46 -10.36 -10.79
C VAL A 265 -6.38 -11.24 -11.64
N ARG A 266 -6.07 -11.31 -12.95
CA ARG A 266 -6.78 -12.17 -13.90
C ARG A 266 -5.85 -13.18 -14.56
N LEU A 267 -6.32 -14.40 -14.71
CA LEU A 267 -5.55 -15.51 -15.26
C LEU A 267 -6.20 -16.09 -16.52
N ARG A 268 -5.38 -16.54 -17.46
CA ARG A 268 -5.86 -17.36 -18.58
C ARG A 268 -5.97 -18.82 -18.16
N ASP A 269 -4.92 -19.33 -17.53
CA ASP A 269 -4.92 -20.62 -16.84
C ASP A 269 -5.29 -20.41 -15.38
N ILE A 270 -6.50 -20.83 -15.04
CA ILE A 270 -7.17 -20.56 -13.77
C ILE A 270 -6.71 -21.54 -12.66
N ASP A 271 -5.97 -22.60 -13.01
CA ASP A 271 -5.43 -23.53 -12.01
C ASP A 271 -4.28 -22.87 -11.23
N LEU A 272 -4.66 -22.13 -10.20
CA LEU A 272 -3.78 -21.52 -9.22
C LEU A 272 -3.22 -22.57 -8.27
N LEU A 273 -4.10 -23.35 -7.66
CA LEU A 273 -3.79 -24.15 -6.48
C LEU A 273 -2.94 -25.39 -6.82
N GLY A 274 -3.04 -25.92 -8.04
CA GLY A 274 -2.15 -26.98 -8.53
C GLY A 274 -0.69 -26.55 -8.71
N LYS A 275 -0.38 -25.24 -8.66
CA LYS A 275 0.95 -24.69 -8.92
C LYS A 275 1.59 -24.02 -7.71
N VAL A 276 0.81 -23.69 -6.70
CA VAL A 276 1.31 -23.03 -5.50
C VAL A 276 1.99 -24.07 -4.59
N SER A 277 3.05 -23.64 -3.90
CA SER A 277 3.72 -24.46 -2.91
C SER A 277 2.75 -24.97 -1.83
N PRO A 278 2.73 -26.27 -1.49
CA PRO A 278 1.88 -26.78 -0.40
C PRO A 278 2.31 -26.26 0.98
N SER A 279 3.51 -25.68 1.10
CA SER A 279 4.02 -25.07 2.34
C SER A 279 3.62 -23.61 2.54
N ILE A 280 2.80 -23.03 1.66
CA ILE A 280 2.34 -21.65 1.81
C ILE A 280 1.54 -21.49 3.12
N THR A 281 1.81 -20.42 3.85
CA THR A 281 1.20 -20.17 5.17
C THR A 281 0.12 -19.09 5.14
N SER A 282 0.15 -18.21 4.12
CA SER A 282 -0.77 -17.09 3.98
C SER A 282 -1.22 -16.93 2.53
N LEU A 283 -2.53 -16.84 2.32
CA LEU A 283 -3.15 -16.63 1.02
C LEU A 283 -4.18 -15.50 1.12
N SER A 284 -4.03 -14.49 0.28
CA SER A 284 -4.99 -13.39 0.14
C SER A 284 -5.40 -13.28 -1.32
N ILE A 285 -6.71 -13.34 -1.59
CA ILE A 285 -7.27 -13.28 -2.93
C ILE A 285 -8.37 -12.22 -2.98
N THR A 286 -8.31 -11.36 -3.98
CA THR A 286 -9.45 -10.53 -4.40
C THR A 286 -10.12 -11.18 -5.60
N VAL A 287 -11.38 -11.56 -5.44
CA VAL A 287 -12.23 -12.15 -6.48
C VAL A 287 -12.87 -11.01 -7.27
N GLU A 288 -12.35 -10.73 -8.46
CA GLU A 288 -12.88 -9.68 -9.34
C GLU A 288 -14.06 -10.16 -10.17
N ALA A 289 -14.84 -9.21 -10.66
CA ALA A 289 -15.82 -9.43 -11.71
C ALA A 289 -15.26 -9.06 -13.09
N GLY A 290 -15.76 -9.75 -14.11
CA GLY A 290 -15.51 -9.42 -15.52
C GLY A 290 -14.13 -9.83 -16.04
N ASP A 291 -14.10 -10.19 -17.31
CA ASP A 291 -12.88 -10.54 -18.01
C ASP A 291 -12.15 -9.31 -18.54
N VAL A 292 -10.85 -9.48 -18.78
CA VAL A 292 -10.01 -8.47 -19.42
C VAL A 292 -9.37 -9.09 -20.65
N TYR A 293 -9.23 -8.30 -21.71
CA TYR A 293 -8.43 -8.66 -22.88
C TYR A 293 -7.03 -8.10 -22.71
N GLY A 294 -6.02 -8.96 -22.84
CA GLY A 294 -4.63 -8.55 -22.78
C GLY A 294 -4.18 -7.83 -24.04
N ALA A 295 -2.96 -7.28 -24.02
CA ALA A 295 -2.35 -6.67 -25.22
C ALA A 295 -2.10 -7.71 -26.33
N ASP A 296 -2.01 -8.98 -25.96
CA ASP A 296 -1.98 -10.15 -26.85
C ASP A 296 -3.34 -10.48 -27.52
N GLY A 297 -4.40 -9.74 -27.19
CA GLY A 297 -5.76 -9.97 -27.68
C GLY A 297 -6.46 -11.19 -27.06
N LEU A 298 -5.85 -11.84 -26.07
CA LEU A 298 -6.42 -13.02 -25.41
C LEU A 298 -7.25 -12.64 -24.19
N ARG A 299 -8.20 -13.51 -23.84
CA ARG A 299 -9.13 -13.31 -22.72
C ARG A 299 -8.56 -13.87 -21.41
N TYR A 300 -8.48 -13.02 -20.41
CA TYR A 300 -8.06 -13.32 -19.04
C TYR A 300 -9.25 -13.20 -18.10
N ARG A 301 -9.40 -14.18 -17.21
CA ARG A 301 -10.58 -14.34 -16.34
C ARG A 301 -10.22 -14.10 -14.88
N PRO A 302 -11.14 -13.61 -14.06
CA PRO A 302 -10.90 -13.51 -12.62
C PRO A 302 -10.70 -14.90 -12.00
N LEU A 303 -10.01 -14.93 -10.86
CA LEU A 303 -9.89 -16.15 -10.06
C LEU A 303 -11.28 -16.55 -9.53
N PRO A 304 -11.76 -17.77 -9.80
CA PRO A 304 -12.99 -18.25 -9.21
C PRO A 304 -12.76 -18.55 -7.74
N PHE A 305 -13.77 -18.28 -6.92
CA PHE A 305 -13.82 -18.74 -5.53
C PHE A 305 -15.15 -19.44 -5.29
N ASP A 306 -15.38 -20.51 -6.03
CA ASP A 306 -16.57 -21.34 -5.94
C ASP A 306 -16.33 -22.59 -5.08
N ASN A 307 -17.33 -23.47 -5.05
CA ASN A 307 -17.26 -24.72 -4.28
C ASN A 307 -16.15 -25.67 -4.74
N THR A 308 -15.81 -25.65 -6.02
CA THR A 308 -14.74 -26.49 -6.58
C THR A 308 -13.41 -25.96 -6.08
N PHE A 309 -13.20 -24.64 -6.18
CA PHE A 309 -11.99 -23.98 -5.68
C PHE A 309 -11.80 -24.19 -4.18
N ILE A 310 -12.84 -24.02 -3.36
CA ILE A 310 -12.78 -24.23 -1.89
C ILE A 310 -12.38 -25.67 -1.54
N THR A 311 -12.91 -26.64 -2.29
CA THR A 311 -12.58 -28.06 -2.08
C THR A 311 -11.12 -28.34 -2.45
N GLN A 312 -10.65 -27.81 -3.59
CA GLN A 312 -9.26 -27.94 -4.00
C GLN A 312 -8.31 -27.24 -3.01
N LEU A 313 -8.65 -26.04 -2.55
CA LEU A 313 -7.90 -25.27 -1.55
C LEU A 313 -7.66 -26.11 -0.30
N SER A 314 -8.72 -26.74 0.20
CA SER A 314 -8.67 -27.58 1.40
C SER A 314 -7.78 -28.82 1.21
N ASN A 315 -7.76 -29.39 0.00
CA ASN A 315 -6.97 -30.59 -0.30
C ASN A 315 -5.49 -30.27 -0.55
N GLN A 316 -5.19 -29.14 -1.18
CA GLN A 316 -3.85 -28.82 -1.65
C GLN A 316 -3.04 -27.99 -0.64
N LEU A 317 -3.70 -27.17 0.20
CA LEU A 317 -3.02 -26.27 1.14
C LEU A 317 -3.41 -26.54 2.62
N PRO A 318 -3.25 -27.77 3.15
CA PRO A 318 -3.69 -28.10 4.51
C PRO A 318 -2.92 -27.38 5.63
N GLN A 319 -1.74 -26.83 5.32
CA GLN A 319 -0.88 -26.08 6.25
C GLN A 319 -1.17 -24.56 6.27
N LEU A 320 -2.16 -24.10 5.50
CA LEU A 320 -2.51 -22.69 5.42
C LEU A 320 -2.95 -22.18 6.79
N GLN A 321 -2.28 -21.14 7.29
CA GLN A 321 -2.55 -20.53 8.60
C GLN A 321 -3.43 -19.29 8.50
N ARG A 322 -3.36 -18.58 7.37
CA ARG A 322 -4.11 -17.34 7.14
C ARG A 322 -4.75 -17.33 5.76
N LEU A 323 -6.06 -17.08 5.72
CA LEU A 323 -6.84 -16.97 4.50
C LEU A 323 -7.61 -15.66 4.50
N GLN A 324 -7.39 -14.83 3.48
CA GLN A 324 -8.16 -13.62 3.23
C GLN A 324 -8.81 -13.70 1.85
N VAL A 325 -10.11 -13.45 1.79
CA VAL A 325 -10.87 -13.45 0.53
C VAL A 325 -11.75 -12.21 0.48
N THR A 326 -11.51 -11.35 -0.51
CA THR A 326 -12.31 -10.14 -0.74
C THR A 326 -13.04 -10.26 -2.07
N PHE A 327 -14.36 -10.21 -2.06
CA PHE A 327 -15.18 -10.27 -3.28
C PHE A 327 -15.45 -8.87 -3.79
N ALA A 328 -15.23 -8.63 -5.08
CA ALA A 328 -15.60 -7.37 -5.71
C ALA A 328 -17.13 -7.20 -5.75
N GLU A 329 -17.86 -8.29 -5.99
CA GLU A 329 -19.31 -8.30 -6.13
C GLU A 329 -19.98 -9.30 -5.18
N ARG A 330 -21.19 -8.96 -4.73
CA ARG A 330 -21.98 -9.81 -3.82
C ARG A 330 -22.34 -11.16 -4.43
N GLN A 331 -22.59 -11.19 -5.74
CA GLN A 331 -23.02 -12.41 -6.43
C GLN A 331 -21.99 -13.54 -6.30
N ASP A 332 -20.70 -13.22 -6.33
CA ASP A 332 -19.63 -14.22 -6.21
C ASP A 332 -19.48 -14.72 -4.78
N PHE A 333 -19.66 -13.83 -3.79
CA PHE A 333 -19.74 -14.23 -2.38
C PHE A 333 -20.88 -15.23 -2.14
N ASP A 334 -22.07 -14.99 -2.72
CA ASP A 334 -23.23 -15.89 -2.55
C ASP A 334 -23.07 -17.24 -3.27
N ARG A 335 -22.11 -17.39 -4.18
CA ARG A 335 -21.79 -18.68 -4.80
C ARG A 335 -20.82 -19.52 -3.96
N ALA A 336 -20.03 -18.89 -3.11
CA ALA A 336 -19.08 -19.56 -2.23
C ALA A 336 -19.80 -20.27 -1.07
N SER A 337 -19.47 -21.54 -0.81
CA SER A 337 -19.92 -22.28 0.38
C SER A 337 -18.75 -22.49 1.33
N PHE A 338 -18.55 -21.54 2.24
CA PHE A 338 -17.47 -21.59 3.23
C PHE A 338 -17.58 -22.75 4.22
N ASP A 339 -18.76 -23.36 4.37
CA ASP A 339 -18.94 -24.56 5.20
C ASP A 339 -18.14 -25.77 4.70
N LYS A 340 -17.68 -25.74 3.44
CA LYS A 340 -16.83 -26.78 2.84
C LYS A 340 -15.34 -26.59 3.14
N LEU A 341 -14.95 -25.48 3.77
CA LEU A 341 -13.57 -25.18 4.09
C LEU A 341 -13.05 -26.16 5.14
N LYS A 342 -12.03 -26.96 4.77
CA LYS A 342 -11.39 -27.94 5.65
C LYS A 342 -9.90 -27.63 5.75
N LEU A 343 -9.57 -26.64 6.57
CA LEU A 343 -8.20 -26.18 6.78
C LEU A 343 -7.82 -26.33 8.26
N PRO A 344 -7.22 -27.46 8.65
CA PRO A 344 -6.99 -27.78 10.06
C PRO A 344 -5.97 -26.86 10.75
N ALA A 345 -5.04 -26.28 9.99
CA ALA A 345 -4.02 -25.36 10.50
C ALA A 345 -4.44 -23.87 10.47
N LEU A 346 -5.65 -23.56 9.96
CA LEU A 346 -6.11 -22.18 9.77
C LEU A 346 -6.34 -21.49 11.11
N GLN A 347 -5.63 -20.39 11.34
CA GLN A 347 -5.72 -19.58 12.55
C GLN A 347 -6.51 -18.29 12.33
N GLU A 348 -6.40 -17.69 11.15
CA GLU A 348 -7.09 -16.44 10.81
C GLU A 348 -7.85 -16.57 9.48
N LEU A 349 -9.13 -16.22 9.52
CA LEU A 349 -9.98 -16.15 8.35
C LEU A 349 -10.59 -14.75 8.23
N SER A 350 -10.34 -14.08 7.11
CA SER A 350 -11.00 -12.83 6.76
C SER A 350 -11.76 -13.00 5.46
N ILE A 351 -13.05 -12.75 5.48
CA ILE A 351 -13.91 -12.82 4.29
C ILE A 351 -14.69 -11.52 4.22
N GLY A 352 -14.73 -10.90 3.05
CA GLY A 352 -15.53 -9.70 2.90
C GLY A 352 -15.87 -9.35 1.47
N ILE A 353 -16.70 -8.34 1.33
CA ILE A 353 -17.03 -7.73 0.04
C ILE A 353 -16.30 -6.38 -0.01
N ARG A 354 -15.86 -5.95 -1.20
CA ARG A 354 -15.23 -4.64 -1.37
C ARG A 354 -16.18 -3.56 -0.85
N PRO A 355 -15.73 -2.64 0.02
CA PRO A 355 -16.60 -1.61 0.57
C PRO A 355 -17.12 -0.71 -0.56
N LYS A 356 -18.43 -0.47 -0.56
CA LYS A 356 -19.06 0.50 -1.46
C LYS A 356 -19.00 1.90 -0.82
N LYS A 357 -18.96 2.94 -1.66
CA LYS A 357 -19.05 4.32 -1.18
C LYS A 357 -20.50 4.62 -0.80
N GLY A 358 -20.72 5.02 0.46
CA GLY A 358 -22.05 5.39 0.97
C GLY A 358 -22.84 4.21 1.53
N ALA A 359 -24.01 4.52 2.11
CA ALA A 359 -24.87 3.51 2.74
C ALA A 359 -25.47 2.54 1.70
N VAL A 360 -25.57 1.27 2.06
CA VAL A 360 -26.13 0.23 1.19
C VAL A 360 -27.61 0.04 1.47
N ALA A 361 -28.47 0.32 0.49
CA ALA A 361 -29.92 0.16 0.62
C ALA A 361 -30.30 -1.30 0.95
N ARG A 362 -31.31 -1.50 1.81
CA ARG A 362 -31.82 -2.83 2.18
C ARG A 362 -32.24 -3.70 0.98
N SER A 363 -32.74 -3.08 -0.09
CA SER A 363 -33.07 -3.78 -1.34
C SER A 363 -31.87 -4.41 -2.06
N SER A 364 -30.64 -4.02 -1.70
CA SER A 364 -29.38 -4.54 -2.23
C SER A 364 -28.69 -5.52 -1.26
N TRP A 365 -29.30 -5.82 -0.12
CA TRP A 365 -28.79 -6.83 0.80
C TRP A 365 -28.87 -8.21 0.15
N GLY A 366 -27.90 -9.07 0.46
CA GLY A 366 -27.88 -10.43 -0.04
C GLY A 366 -28.73 -11.38 0.79
N ARG A 367 -28.60 -12.69 0.53
CA ARG A 367 -29.26 -13.74 1.32
C ARG A 367 -28.71 -13.84 2.75
N ASN A 368 -29.47 -14.51 3.61
CA ASN A 368 -29.05 -14.88 4.96
C ASN A 368 -27.73 -15.65 4.91
N VAL A 369 -26.84 -15.34 5.85
CA VAL A 369 -25.52 -15.96 5.95
C VAL A 369 -25.50 -16.81 7.21
N HIS A 370 -25.18 -18.09 7.03
CA HIS A 370 -24.95 -19.04 8.11
C HIS A 370 -23.50 -19.53 7.97
N PHE A 371 -22.73 -19.51 9.05
CA PHE A 371 -21.29 -19.71 8.98
C PHE A 371 -20.82 -20.89 9.85
N SER A 372 -20.60 -22.05 9.21
CA SER A 372 -20.14 -23.27 9.88
C SER A 372 -18.70 -23.61 9.49
N LEU A 373 -17.74 -23.29 10.35
CA LEU A 373 -16.31 -23.57 10.11
C LEU A 373 -15.83 -24.87 10.78
N SER A 374 -16.64 -25.92 10.71
CA SER A 374 -16.35 -27.20 11.39
C SER A 374 -15.03 -27.86 10.97
N GLY A 375 -14.55 -27.60 9.75
CA GLY A 375 -13.27 -28.10 9.25
C GLY A 375 -12.03 -27.30 9.69
N CYS A 376 -12.17 -26.30 10.57
CA CYS A 376 -11.11 -25.34 10.91
C CYS A 376 -10.92 -25.19 12.44
N PRO A 377 -10.54 -26.26 13.17
CA PRO A 377 -10.49 -26.28 14.63
C PRO A 377 -9.44 -25.34 15.26
N ALA A 378 -8.40 -24.97 14.52
CA ALA A 378 -7.32 -24.08 14.99
C ALA A 378 -7.65 -22.58 14.87
N LEU A 379 -8.85 -22.22 14.40
CA LEU A 379 -9.25 -20.83 14.21
C LEU A 379 -9.22 -20.05 15.51
N LYS A 380 -8.51 -18.93 15.50
CA LYS A 380 -8.42 -17.96 16.60
C LYS A 380 -9.17 -16.67 16.29
N LYS A 381 -9.23 -16.29 15.00
CA LYS A 381 -9.83 -15.05 14.54
C LYS A 381 -10.67 -15.26 13.28
N VAL A 382 -11.88 -14.72 13.29
CA VAL A 382 -12.78 -14.67 12.13
C VAL A 382 -13.22 -13.23 11.90
N GLU A 383 -13.04 -12.74 10.68
CA GLU A 383 -13.48 -11.41 10.25
C GLU A 383 -14.44 -11.53 9.07
N LEU A 384 -15.62 -10.94 9.22
CA LEU A 384 -16.65 -10.83 8.21
C LEU A 384 -16.81 -9.36 7.85
N LEU A 385 -16.25 -8.95 6.72
CA LEU A 385 -16.07 -7.54 6.37
C LEU A 385 -17.07 -7.06 5.30
N HIS A 386 -17.74 -5.94 5.58
CA HIS A 386 -18.67 -5.26 4.67
C HIS A 386 -19.79 -6.18 4.13
N LEU A 387 -20.36 -7.00 5.01
CA LEU A 387 -21.44 -7.93 4.67
C LEU A 387 -22.81 -7.32 4.99
N TYR A 388 -23.71 -7.38 4.01
CA TYR A 388 -25.08 -6.85 4.11
C TYR A 388 -26.08 -7.97 3.86
N ALA A 389 -26.84 -8.37 4.87
CA ALA A 389 -27.83 -9.45 4.79
C ALA A 389 -28.91 -9.32 5.87
N PRO A 390 -30.15 -9.79 5.63
CA PRO A 390 -31.21 -9.75 6.65
C PRO A 390 -30.83 -10.48 7.93
N GLU A 391 -30.18 -11.64 7.81
CA GLU A 391 -29.72 -12.44 8.94
C GLU A 391 -28.27 -12.88 8.76
N ILE A 392 -27.48 -12.72 9.82
CA ILE A 392 -26.13 -13.26 9.96
C ILE A 392 -26.11 -14.16 11.19
N ASP A 393 -26.01 -15.48 10.98
CA ASP A 393 -25.99 -16.48 12.04
C ASP A 393 -24.60 -17.08 12.23
N LEU A 394 -23.98 -16.72 13.36
CA LEU A 394 -22.67 -17.23 13.79
C LEU A 394 -22.78 -18.31 14.87
N SER A 395 -23.99 -18.72 15.26
CA SER A 395 -24.20 -19.76 16.27
C SER A 395 -23.52 -21.11 15.99
N PRO A 396 -23.24 -21.54 14.73
CA PRO A 396 -22.48 -22.76 14.47
C PRO A 396 -21.02 -22.69 14.90
N LEU A 397 -20.45 -21.49 15.06
CA LEU A 397 -19.13 -21.29 15.64
C LEU A 397 -19.24 -21.55 17.14
N ASN A 398 -18.82 -22.74 17.56
CA ASN A 398 -19.05 -23.23 18.91
C ASN A 398 -17.80 -23.95 19.45
N SER A 399 -17.72 -24.16 20.77
CA SER A 399 -16.51 -24.71 21.38
C SER A 399 -16.18 -26.16 20.98
N SER A 400 -17.09 -26.90 20.34
CA SER A 400 -16.79 -28.24 19.81
C SER A 400 -16.11 -28.19 18.44
N THR A 401 -16.46 -27.21 17.61
CA THR A 401 -15.96 -27.07 16.24
C THR A 401 -14.80 -26.09 16.13
N THR A 402 -14.85 -24.98 16.87
CA THR A 402 -13.85 -23.91 16.88
C THR A 402 -13.39 -23.60 18.32
N PRO A 403 -12.77 -24.58 19.02
CA PRO A 403 -12.42 -24.44 20.44
C PRO A 403 -11.43 -23.31 20.75
N GLN A 404 -10.63 -22.88 19.77
CA GLN A 404 -9.60 -21.85 19.95
C GLN A 404 -10.07 -20.44 19.55
N LEU A 405 -11.32 -20.27 19.12
CA LEU A 405 -11.81 -19.00 18.60
C LEU A 405 -11.88 -17.95 19.70
N GLN A 406 -11.12 -16.88 19.56
CA GLN A 406 -10.98 -15.82 20.57
C GLN A 406 -11.56 -14.50 20.11
N GLN A 407 -11.57 -14.24 18.80
CA GLN A 407 -12.05 -12.99 18.24
C GLN A 407 -12.94 -13.23 17.03
N VAL A 408 -14.09 -12.55 17.04
CA VAL A 408 -15.01 -12.49 15.90
C VAL A 408 -15.32 -11.03 15.62
N LEU A 409 -15.06 -10.60 14.39
CA LEU A 409 -15.39 -9.26 13.91
C LEU A 409 -16.45 -9.37 12.81
N PHE A 410 -17.52 -8.59 12.94
CA PHE A 410 -18.51 -8.38 11.90
C PHE A 410 -18.53 -6.90 11.51
N SER A 411 -18.49 -6.63 10.22
CA SER A 411 -18.67 -5.29 9.66
C SER A 411 -19.70 -5.32 8.52
N GLY A 412 -20.60 -4.34 8.48
CA GLY A 412 -21.64 -4.22 7.45
C GLY A 412 -23.01 -3.86 8.01
N ALA A 413 -24.09 -4.52 7.60
CA ALA A 413 -25.44 -4.26 8.10
C ALA A 413 -26.31 -5.52 8.12
N THR A 414 -27.18 -5.64 9.14
CA THR A 414 -28.11 -6.76 9.25
C THR A 414 -29.33 -6.45 10.13
N GLU A 415 -30.45 -7.14 9.92
CA GLU A 415 -31.59 -7.03 10.85
C GLU A 415 -31.36 -7.92 12.07
N THR A 416 -30.87 -9.14 11.88
CA THR A 416 -30.62 -10.10 12.97
C THR A 416 -29.18 -10.63 12.92
N LEU A 417 -28.44 -10.38 13.99
CA LEU A 417 -27.09 -10.91 14.19
C LEU A 417 -27.07 -11.92 15.34
N THR A 418 -26.82 -13.20 15.06
CA THR A 418 -26.67 -14.21 16.11
C THR A 418 -25.19 -14.39 16.43
N ALA A 419 -24.83 -14.24 17.70
CA ALA A 419 -23.46 -14.37 18.20
C ALA A 419 -22.96 -15.84 18.17
N PRO A 420 -21.64 -16.07 18.21
CA PRO A 420 -21.06 -17.40 18.35
C PRO A 420 -21.54 -18.15 19.61
N SER A 421 -21.69 -19.46 19.52
CA SER A 421 -22.10 -20.34 20.63
C SER A 421 -20.91 -20.83 21.48
N LEU A 422 -19.94 -19.96 21.78
CA LEU A 422 -18.71 -20.31 22.50
C LEU A 422 -18.94 -20.35 24.02
N SER A 423 -18.44 -21.42 24.66
CA SER A 423 -18.55 -21.62 26.12
C SER A 423 -17.45 -20.95 26.95
N HIS A 424 -16.41 -20.42 26.27
CA HIS A 424 -15.27 -19.70 26.84
C HIS A 424 -15.33 -18.21 26.47
N THR A 425 -14.45 -17.39 27.07
CA THR A 425 -14.42 -15.94 26.81
C THR A 425 -13.93 -15.62 25.39
N PHE A 426 -14.60 -14.69 24.72
CA PHE A 426 -14.23 -14.21 23.38
C PHE A 426 -14.57 -12.73 23.20
N ALA A 427 -13.88 -12.08 22.27
CA ALA A 427 -14.19 -10.74 21.80
C ALA A 427 -15.16 -10.81 20.60
N PHE A 428 -16.22 -10.01 20.66
CA PHE A 428 -17.20 -9.88 19.58
C PHE A 428 -17.30 -8.42 19.16
N ASP A 429 -16.60 -8.07 18.09
CA ASP A 429 -16.50 -6.72 17.56
C ASP A 429 -17.51 -6.54 16.41
N VAL A 430 -18.39 -5.55 16.52
CA VAL A 430 -19.51 -5.32 15.60
C VAL A 430 -19.44 -3.88 15.09
N GLU A 431 -18.99 -3.70 13.85
CA GLU A 431 -18.76 -2.43 13.18
C GLU A 431 -19.79 -2.19 12.07
N VAL A 432 -20.97 -1.66 12.41
CA VAL A 432 -22.14 -1.73 11.51
C VAL A 432 -22.78 -0.40 11.19
N GLU A 433 -23.37 -0.33 9.98
CA GLU A 433 -24.26 0.74 9.52
C GLU A 433 -25.68 0.58 10.06
N GLU A 434 -26.11 -0.66 10.32
CA GLU A 434 -27.42 -0.99 10.87
C GLU A 434 -27.37 -2.37 11.56
N VAL A 435 -27.91 -2.48 12.77
CA VAL A 435 -28.20 -3.76 13.43
C VAL A 435 -29.53 -3.69 14.18
N GLY A 436 -30.50 -4.52 13.78
CA GLY A 436 -31.83 -4.52 14.40
C GLY A 436 -31.86 -5.23 15.75
N GLN A 437 -31.29 -6.43 15.82
CA GLN A 437 -31.24 -7.28 17.00
C GLN A 437 -29.96 -8.09 17.03
N ILE A 438 -29.42 -8.33 18.22
CA ILE A 438 -28.33 -9.28 18.45
C ILE A 438 -28.85 -10.41 19.33
N ASN A 439 -28.78 -11.65 18.87
CA ASN A 439 -29.18 -12.84 19.61
C ASN A 439 -27.95 -13.54 20.20
N VAL A 440 -28.05 -13.99 21.46
CA VAL A 440 -26.95 -14.70 22.13
C VAL A 440 -27.37 -16.14 22.46
N PRO A 441 -26.69 -17.15 21.92
CA PRO A 441 -26.95 -18.54 22.26
C PRO A 441 -26.72 -18.81 23.76
N LEU A 442 -27.48 -19.75 24.33
CA LEU A 442 -27.43 -20.06 25.77
C LEU A 442 -26.01 -20.42 26.25
N SER A 443 -25.23 -21.13 25.44
CA SER A 443 -23.85 -21.50 25.78
C SER A 443 -22.90 -20.31 25.88
N ALA A 444 -23.19 -19.21 25.17
CA ALA A 444 -22.40 -17.99 25.14
C ALA A 444 -22.86 -16.92 26.14
N LYS A 445 -23.94 -17.18 26.88
CA LYS A 445 -24.46 -16.28 27.89
C LYS A 445 -23.37 -15.96 28.93
N LYS A 446 -23.11 -14.67 29.11
CA LYS A 446 -22.07 -14.08 29.98
C LYS A 446 -20.63 -14.54 29.62
N LYS A 447 -20.37 -14.90 28.36
CA LYS A 447 -19.03 -15.30 27.88
C LYS A 447 -18.39 -14.28 26.94
N GLY A 448 -19.14 -13.76 25.97
CA GLY A 448 -18.64 -12.79 25.00
C GLY A 448 -18.50 -11.38 25.57
N ASN A 449 -17.50 -10.64 25.08
CA ASN A 449 -17.35 -9.21 25.28
C ASN A 449 -17.76 -8.50 23.98
N LEU A 450 -18.89 -7.80 23.99
CA LEU A 450 -19.43 -7.10 22.82
C LEU A 450 -18.83 -5.70 22.72
N THR A 451 -18.24 -5.38 21.57
CA THR A 451 -17.83 -4.02 21.20
C THR A 451 -18.66 -3.57 20.01
N LEU A 452 -19.46 -2.53 20.17
CA LEU A 452 -20.23 -1.92 19.10
C LEU A 452 -19.52 -0.67 18.60
N ARG A 453 -19.31 -0.58 17.29
CA ARG A 453 -18.75 0.59 16.63
C ARG A 453 -19.66 0.99 15.49
N ASN A 454 -19.67 2.28 15.21
CA ASN A 454 -20.37 2.80 14.05
C ASN A 454 -19.42 2.83 12.85
N TYR A 455 -19.87 2.22 11.76
CA TYR A 455 -19.13 2.12 10.52
C TYR A 455 -18.92 3.48 9.81
N ASN A 456 -19.89 4.38 9.92
CA ASN A 456 -19.82 5.74 9.38
C ASN A 456 -19.91 6.73 10.54
N SER A 457 -18.77 7.29 10.97
CA SER A 457 -18.55 8.08 12.20
C SER A 457 -19.39 9.37 12.41
N ARG A 458 -20.65 9.43 11.95
CA ARG A 458 -21.49 10.63 11.95
C ARG A 458 -22.81 10.54 12.76
N ALA A 459 -23.28 9.38 13.22
CA ALA A 459 -24.48 9.30 14.08
C ALA A 459 -24.64 7.93 14.76
N LEU A 460 -24.91 7.85 16.07
CA LEU A 460 -25.06 6.59 16.81
C LEU A 460 -26.20 5.73 16.24
N VAL A 461 -25.85 4.58 15.63
CA VAL A 461 -26.78 3.66 14.96
C VAL A 461 -27.46 2.68 15.92
N HIS A 462 -26.91 2.49 17.12
CA HIS A 462 -27.26 1.34 17.96
C HIS A 462 -28.36 1.60 19.00
N THR A 463 -29.05 2.75 18.94
CA THR A 463 -30.05 3.14 19.96
C THR A 463 -31.30 2.27 19.98
N SER A 464 -31.55 1.49 18.94
CA SER A 464 -32.68 0.55 18.83
C SER A 464 -32.42 -0.80 19.51
N LEU A 465 -31.16 -1.13 19.83
CA LEU A 465 -30.85 -2.38 20.51
C LEU A 465 -31.30 -2.34 21.97
N ASP A 466 -31.89 -3.43 22.45
CA ASP A 466 -32.28 -3.56 23.86
C ASP A 466 -31.03 -3.69 24.75
N HIS A 467 -30.67 -2.58 25.38
CA HIS A 467 -29.54 -2.45 26.28
C HIS A 467 -29.60 -3.43 27.46
N GLU A 468 -30.77 -3.60 28.08
CA GLU A 468 -30.93 -4.49 29.24
C GLU A 468 -30.82 -5.95 28.83
N TYR A 469 -31.40 -6.31 27.68
CA TYR A 469 -31.19 -7.62 27.09
C TYR A 469 -29.69 -7.88 26.85
N LEU A 470 -28.99 -7.01 26.12
CA LEU A 470 -27.57 -7.24 25.78
C LEU A 470 -26.69 -7.34 27.01
N ARG A 471 -26.95 -6.52 28.03
CA ARG A 471 -26.28 -6.64 29.33
C ARG A 471 -26.56 -7.97 30.00
N SER A 472 -27.80 -8.44 30.00
CA SER A 472 -28.13 -9.76 30.57
C SER A 472 -27.45 -10.92 29.85
N GLN A 473 -27.07 -10.74 28.57
CA GLN A 473 -26.49 -11.78 27.74
C GLN A 473 -24.96 -11.73 27.62
N PHE A 474 -24.30 -10.57 27.61
CA PHE A 474 -22.84 -10.46 27.44
C PHE A 474 -22.11 -10.26 28.78
N ALA A 475 -20.83 -10.63 28.82
CA ALA A 475 -19.96 -10.40 29.97
C ALA A 475 -19.65 -8.89 30.13
N SER A 476 -19.47 -8.19 29.01
CA SER A 476 -19.38 -6.73 28.95
C SER A 476 -19.92 -6.23 27.61
N VAL A 477 -20.47 -5.01 27.58
CA VAL A 477 -20.95 -4.33 26.37
C VAL A 477 -20.28 -2.96 26.30
N TYR A 478 -19.65 -2.64 25.17
CA TYR A 478 -18.99 -1.36 24.90
C TYR A 478 -19.57 -0.71 23.64
N GLY A 479 -19.60 0.62 23.61
CA GLY A 479 -20.00 1.41 22.43
C GLY A 479 -21.50 1.40 22.10
N LEU A 480 -22.32 0.87 23.01
CA LEU A 480 -23.78 1.02 22.96
C LEU A 480 -24.19 2.34 23.61
N ALA A 481 -25.02 3.09 22.89
CA ALA A 481 -25.56 4.35 23.39
C ALA A 481 -26.89 4.09 24.11
N VAL A 482 -27.00 4.62 25.32
CA VAL A 482 -28.18 4.47 26.17
C VAL A 482 -29.28 5.42 25.68
N SER A 483 -30.44 4.84 25.37
CA SER A 483 -31.67 5.51 24.93
C SER A 483 -32.64 5.82 26.09
N LEU A 484 -32.12 5.83 27.32
CA LEU A 484 -32.79 6.35 28.52
C LEU A 484 -32.05 7.58 29.05
N PRO A 485 -32.76 8.64 29.50
CA PRO A 485 -32.11 9.78 30.13
C PRO A 485 -31.41 9.32 31.43
N PRO A 486 -30.29 9.94 31.82
CA PRO A 486 -29.55 9.53 33.01
C PRO A 486 -30.39 9.45 34.29
N SER A 487 -31.42 10.29 34.43
CA SER A 487 -32.33 10.29 35.58
C SER A 487 -33.19 9.03 35.70
N LYS A 488 -33.38 8.27 34.62
CA LYS A 488 -34.12 6.99 34.59
C LYS A 488 -33.20 5.79 34.43
N TYR A 489 -31.91 6.00 34.22
CA TYR A 489 -30.93 4.94 34.04
C TYR A 489 -30.38 4.47 35.38
N LEU A 490 -30.31 3.16 35.59
CA LEU A 490 -29.73 2.54 36.78
C LEU A 490 -28.34 1.97 36.45
N PRO A 491 -27.24 2.66 36.83
CA PRO A 491 -25.88 2.20 36.56
C PRO A 491 -25.55 0.97 37.42
N HIS A 492 -24.81 0.02 36.85
CA HIS A 492 -24.37 -1.18 37.56
C HIS A 492 -22.91 -1.03 38.03
N PRO A 493 -22.51 -1.65 39.16
CA PRO A 493 -21.16 -1.45 39.73
C PRO A 493 -19.97 -1.83 38.85
N ASP A 494 -20.15 -2.69 37.84
CA ASP A 494 -19.13 -3.19 36.92
C ASP A 494 -19.02 -2.37 35.62
N GLU A 495 -19.89 -1.38 35.42
CA GLU A 495 -19.87 -0.54 34.22
C GLU A 495 -18.67 0.40 34.21
N ARG A 496 -17.84 0.22 33.18
CA ARG A 496 -16.64 1.02 32.99
C ARG A 496 -16.87 2.25 32.13
N GLU A 497 -17.78 2.20 31.17
CA GLU A 497 -18.03 3.26 30.20
C GLU A 497 -19.51 3.29 29.80
N ILE A 498 -20.14 4.47 29.80
CA ILE A 498 -21.55 4.66 29.41
C ILE A 498 -21.65 5.83 28.42
N TRP A 499 -22.42 5.67 27.36
CA TRP A 499 -22.65 6.71 26.35
C TRP A 499 -24.12 7.13 26.37
N PHE A 500 -24.42 8.43 26.50
CA PHE A 500 -25.79 8.95 26.46
C PHE A 500 -26.09 9.73 25.19
N VAL A 501 -27.28 9.52 24.62
CA VAL A 501 -27.80 10.19 23.39
C VAL A 501 -28.97 11.13 23.74
N PHE A 502 -28.76 11.99 24.72
CA PHE A 502 -29.79 12.93 25.18
C PHE A 502 -29.26 14.34 25.27
N ASN A 503 -30.12 15.29 24.92
CA ASN A 503 -29.87 16.71 25.10
C ASN A 503 -30.10 17.15 26.55
N ILE A 504 -30.80 16.34 27.35
CA ILE A 504 -31.07 16.57 28.78
C ILE A 504 -30.37 15.47 29.57
N LEU A 505 -29.31 15.84 30.27
CA LEU A 505 -28.44 14.94 31.00
C LEU A 505 -28.48 15.30 32.49
N ASP A 506 -29.22 14.51 33.29
CA ASP A 506 -29.43 14.76 34.72
C ASP A 506 -28.93 13.59 35.57
N PHE A 507 -27.76 13.78 36.18
CA PHE A 507 -27.08 12.80 37.03
C PHE A 507 -27.26 13.10 38.54
N SER A 508 -28.25 13.91 38.91
CA SER A 508 -28.55 14.26 40.30
C SER A 508 -29.21 13.13 41.11
N GLY A 509 -29.74 12.11 40.44
CA GLY A 509 -30.39 10.98 41.09
C GLY A 509 -29.42 10.12 41.92
N GLU A 510 -29.87 9.66 43.10
CA GLU A 510 -29.10 8.84 44.04
C GLU A 510 -28.47 7.59 43.43
N GLN A 511 -29.05 7.05 42.35
CA GLN A 511 -28.50 5.89 41.65
C GLN A 511 -27.10 6.13 41.06
N TRP A 512 -26.70 7.39 40.83
CA TRP A 512 -25.37 7.75 40.34
C TRP A 512 -24.32 7.86 41.46
N ARG A 513 -24.75 7.81 42.72
CA ARG A 513 -23.84 7.94 43.85
C ARG A 513 -22.85 6.79 43.90
N GLY A 514 -21.56 7.13 43.87
CA GLY A 514 -20.48 6.15 43.96
C GLY A 514 -20.21 5.39 42.65
N PHE A 515 -20.81 5.80 41.54
CA PHE A 515 -20.47 5.28 40.22
C PHE A 515 -18.99 5.52 39.90
N LYS A 516 -18.27 4.48 39.44
CA LYS A 516 -16.81 4.53 39.19
C LYS A 516 -16.41 4.54 37.71
N GLY A 517 -17.37 4.32 36.80
CA GLY A 517 -17.10 4.30 35.37
C GLY A 517 -17.01 5.70 34.76
N LEU A 518 -16.67 5.73 33.47
CA LEU A 518 -16.66 6.91 32.63
C LEU A 518 -18.03 7.14 32.00
N VAL A 519 -18.45 8.40 31.94
CA VAL A 519 -19.62 8.85 31.21
C VAL A 519 -19.16 9.67 30.01
N TYR A 520 -19.57 9.22 28.83
CA TYR A 520 -19.34 9.89 27.57
C TYR A 520 -20.63 10.59 27.14
N PHE A 521 -20.47 11.88 26.85
CA PHE A 521 -21.53 12.70 26.28
C PHE A 521 -21.39 12.63 24.75
N GLN A 522 -22.49 12.40 24.03
CA GLN A 522 -22.53 12.53 22.57
C GLN A 522 -21.90 13.88 22.16
N GLY A 523 -21.12 13.92 21.08
CA GLY A 523 -20.49 15.16 20.56
C GLY A 523 -18.97 15.27 20.75
N LEU A 524 -18.30 14.28 21.35
CA LEU A 524 -16.83 14.26 21.48
C LEU A 524 -16.09 13.65 20.26
N VAL A 525 -16.79 13.33 19.17
CA VAL A 525 -16.18 12.70 17.98
C VAL A 525 -15.92 13.74 16.88
N GLY A 526 -14.77 14.40 16.96
CA GLY A 526 -14.18 15.14 15.84
C GLY A 526 -13.81 16.61 16.15
N PRO A 527 -12.65 17.11 15.69
CA PRO A 527 -12.25 18.53 15.83
C PRO A 527 -13.20 19.54 15.15
N ALA A 528 -14.13 19.07 14.31
CA ALA A 528 -14.95 19.88 13.41
C ALA A 528 -16.38 20.14 13.90
N SER A 529 -16.86 19.48 14.96
CA SER A 529 -18.13 19.83 15.61
C SER A 529 -17.84 20.27 17.04
N ARG A 530 -17.77 21.60 17.26
CA ARG A 530 -17.45 22.18 18.58
C ARG A 530 -18.69 22.47 19.44
N THR A 531 -19.87 22.08 18.99
CA THR A 531 -21.12 22.36 19.69
C THR A 531 -21.87 21.06 19.92
N ILE A 532 -21.95 20.66 21.18
CA ILE A 532 -22.76 19.52 21.57
C ILE A 532 -24.21 20.00 21.72
N PRO A 533 -25.23 19.33 21.13
CA PRO A 533 -26.63 19.70 21.29
C PRO A 533 -27.16 19.32 22.69
N ILE A 534 -26.52 19.80 23.76
CA ILE A 534 -26.99 19.63 25.14
C ILE A 534 -27.73 20.89 25.56
N ASP A 535 -29.00 20.73 25.92
CA ASP A 535 -29.90 21.79 26.36
C ASP A 535 -29.95 21.90 27.90
N TYR A 536 -29.62 20.80 28.60
CA TYR A 536 -29.53 20.75 30.07
C TYR A 536 -28.49 19.73 30.53
N LEU A 537 -27.62 20.12 31.47
CA LEU A 537 -26.59 19.26 32.05
C LEU A 537 -26.46 19.47 33.56
N ASP A 538 -26.91 18.50 34.34
CA ASP A 538 -26.67 18.44 35.79
C ASP A 538 -25.76 17.26 36.10
N PHE A 539 -24.53 17.55 36.53
CA PHE A 539 -23.55 16.50 36.85
C PHE A 539 -23.86 15.78 38.16
N GLY A 540 -24.66 16.38 39.06
CA GLY A 540 -25.14 15.75 40.27
C GLY A 540 -24.08 15.02 41.10
N HIS A 541 -24.13 13.68 41.07
CA HIS A 541 -23.23 12.79 41.80
C HIS A 541 -21.97 12.34 41.04
N LEU A 542 -21.80 12.77 39.79
CA LEU A 542 -20.59 12.50 39.02
C LEU A 542 -19.41 13.33 39.52
N THR A 543 -18.23 12.73 39.48
CA THR A 543 -16.96 13.39 39.80
C THR A 543 -16.12 13.62 38.55
N LYS A 544 -15.02 14.37 38.68
CA LYS A 544 -14.08 14.58 37.59
C LYS A 544 -13.52 13.27 37.02
N ALA A 545 -13.34 12.25 37.86
CA ALA A 545 -12.85 10.94 37.45
C ALA A 545 -13.84 10.19 36.54
N ASN A 546 -15.13 10.55 36.57
CA ASN A 546 -16.14 9.97 35.69
C ASN A 546 -16.17 10.62 34.30
N ILE A 547 -15.38 11.68 34.04
CA ILE A 547 -15.47 12.47 32.81
C ILE A 547 -14.12 12.51 32.10
N ASN A 548 -14.05 11.89 30.92
CA ASN A 548 -12.85 11.84 30.09
C ASN A 548 -12.66 13.10 29.22
N ALA A 549 -12.74 14.29 29.84
CA ALA A 549 -12.54 15.58 29.15
C ALA A 549 -12.08 16.65 30.14
N SER A 550 -11.12 17.50 29.75
CA SER A 550 -10.72 18.69 30.54
C SER A 550 -11.74 19.83 30.42
N SER A 551 -12.48 19.86 29.32
CA SER A 551 -13.47 20.88 29.01
C SER A 551 -14.63 20.34 28.17
N ILE A 552 -15.80 20.94 28.31
CA ILE A 552 -17.02 20.62 27.52
C ILE A 552 -17.58 21.92 26.95
N THR A 553 -18.03 21.87 25.70
CA THR A 553 -18.76 22.98 25.06
C THR A 553 -20.23 22.62 24.91
N VAL A 554 -21.14 23.48 25.37
CA VAL A 554 -22.59 23.28 25.36
C VAL A 554 -23.31 24.34 24.50
N ASN A 555 -24.58 24.09 24.15
CA ASN A 555 -25.40 25.02 23.38
C ASN A 555 -25.54 26.39 24.06
N PRO A 556 -25.69 27.49 23.29
CA PRO A 556 -26.10 28.78 23.84
C PRO A 556 -27.43 28.61 24.61
N GLY A 557 -27.47 29.00 25.89
CA GLY A 557 -28.66 28.87 26.73
C GLY A 557 -28.79 27.54 27.50
N CYS A 558 -27.82 26.62 27.37
CA CYS A 558 -27.80 25.39 28.16
C CYS A 558 -27.70 25.67 29.67
N VAL A 559 -28.55 25.04 30.47
CA VAL A 559 -28.44 25.12 31.94
C VAL A 559 -27.46 24.06 32.42
N VAL A 560 -26.34 24.49 33.00
CA VAL A 560 -25.31 23.61 33.57
C VAL A 560 -25.29 23.72 35.09
N LYS A 561 -25.33 22.58 35.81
CA LYS A 561 -25.36 22.50 37.28
C LYS A 561 -24.35 21.48 37.81
N ASN A 562 -23.85 21.73 39.03
CA ASN A 562 -22.99 20.81 39.79
C ASN A 562 -21.69 20.39 39.07
N ALA A 563 -21.14 21.25 38.22
CA ALA A 563 -19.93 20.96 37.46
C ALA A 563 -18.76 20.51 38.38
N PRO A 564 -18.14 19.34 38.11
CA PRO A 564 -17.03 18.86 38.92
C PRO A 564 -15.84 19.81 38.87
N GLU A 565 -15.14 19.93 40.00
CA GLU A 565 -13.93 20.75 40.09
C GLU A 565 -12.89 20.30 39.05
N GLY A 566 -12.27 21.26 38.35
CA GLY A 566 -11.32 20.99 37.27
C GLY A 566 -11.94 20.67 35.90
N LEU A 567 -13.26 20.78 35.74
CA LEU A 567 -13.93 20.74 34.44
C LEU A 567 -14.30 22.15 33.97
N ARG A 568 -13.82 22.55 32.78
CA ARG A 568 -14.19 23.85 32.17
C ARG A 568 -15.43 23.70 31.29
N ILE A 569 -16.40 24.59 31.45
CA ILE A 569 -17.61 24.64 30.63
C ILE A 569 -17.54 25.86 29.72
N TYR A 570 -17.68 25.64 28.42
CA TYR A 570 -17.76 26.68 27.40
C TYR A 570 -19.15 26.70 26.79
N TYR A 571 -19.66 27.88 26.48
CA TYR A 571 -20.89 28.06 25.74
C TYR A 571 -20.53 28.37 24.28
N ALA A 572 -21.13 27.63 23.33
CA ALA A 572 -20.93 27.92 21.92
C ALA A 572 -21.45 29.31 21.57
N SER A 573 -20.81 29.98 20.61
CA SER A 573 -21.20 31.31 20.14
C SER A 573 -22.45 31.22 19.26
N ALA A 574 -23.45 32.08 19.48
CA ALA A 574 -24.60 32.22 18.58
C ALA A 574 -24.10 32.70 17.19
N GLY A 575 -23.92 31.76 16.27
CA GLY A 575 -23.32 32.01 14.94
C GLY A 575 -22.50 30.86 14.35
N GLN A 576 -22.25 29.77 15.09
CA GLN A 576 -21.58 28.56 14.57
C GLN A 576 -22.54 27.36 14.35
N GLN A 577 -23.82 27.63 14.06
CA GLN A 577 -24.83 26.60 13.81
C GLN A 577 -25.00 26.22 12.32
N GLU A 578 -24.04 26.57 11.44
CA GLU A 578 -24.05 26.10 10.04
C GLU A 578 -23.35 24.77 9.84
#